data_AF-A0A1B9E7Y4-F1
#
_entry.id   AF-A0A1B9E7Y4-F1
#
_cell.length_a   1.000
_cell.length_b   1.000
_cell.length_c   1.000
_cell.angle_alpha   90.00
_cell.angle_beta   90.00
_cell.angle_gamma   90.00
#
_symmetry.space_group_name_H-M   'P 1'
#
loop_
_entity.id
_entity.type
_entity.pdbx_description
1 polymer ?
#
loop_
_entity_poly.entity_id
_entity_poly.type
_entity_poly.pdbx_seq_one_letter_code
_entity_poly.pdbx_strand_id
1 'polypeptide(L)' 'MATLLFTPRTTIDANIFQYRLDNSPFHAEWNIETGSYEFEEEEQSIDQLEEELALSITYDINGYFELQN' A
#
# COMPACT_ATOMS: atom_id res chain seq x y z
N MET A 1 1.00 -8.35 14.79
CA MET A 1 1.05 -7.12 13.98
C MET A 1 1.97 -7.45 12.83
N ALA A 2 1.56 -7.15 11.62
CA ALA A 2 2.36 -7.30 10.41
C ALA A 2 2.27 -6.00 9.62
N THR A 3 3.30 -5.71 8.82
CA THR A 3 3.34 -4.52 7.99
C THR A 3 3.33 -4.92 6.53
N LEU A 4 2.30 -4.49 5.80
CA LEU A 4 2.26 -4.60 4.35
C LEU A 4 2.86 -3.34 3.74
N LEU A 5 3.86 -3.50 2.89
CA LEU A 5 4.50 -2.41 2.17
C LEU A 5 4.00 -2.37 0.73
N PHE A 6 3.60 -1.21 0.24
CA PHE A 6 3.40 -0.97 -1.19
C PHE A 6 4.43 0.02 -1.72
N THR A 7 5.22 -0.41 -2.69
CA THR A 7 6.29 0.42 -3.29
C THR A 7 5.94 0.75 -4.75
N PRO A 8 5.50 1.98 -5.06
CA PRO A 8 5.28 2.43 -6.44
C PRO A 8 6.60 2.50 -7.22
N ARG A 9 6.59 2.14 -8.51
CA ARG A 9 7.80 2.14 -9.36
C ARG A 9 8.19 3.53 -9.86
N THR A 10 7.26 4.46 -9.94
CA THR A 10 7.50 5.81 -10.44
C THR A 10 6.84 6.86 -9.56
N THR A 11 7.30 8.11 -9.65
CA THR A 11 6.65 9.24 -8.98
C THR A 11 5.22 9.46 -9.47
N ILE A 12 4.92 9.12 -10.73
CA ILE A 12 3.56 9.21 -11.28
C ILE A 12 2.66 8.18 -10.57
N ASP A 13 3.12 6.94 -10.47
CA ASP A 13 2.42 5.85 -9.75
C ASP A 13 2.20 6.22 -8.28
N ALA A 14 3.21 6.78 -7.61
CA ALA A 14 3.10 7.23 -6.21
C ALA A 14 2.05 8.34 -6.04
N ASN A 15 2.02 9.33 -6.94
CA ASN A 15 1.04 10.40 -6.88
C ASN A 15 -0.39 9.89 -7.13
N ILE A 16 -0.57 8.96 -8.08
CA ILE A 16 -1.87 8.34 -8.34
C ILE A 16 -2.32 7.53 -7.12
N PHE A 17 -1.41 6.76 -6.53
CA PHE A 17 -1.67 5.98 -5.33
C PHE A 17 -2.08 6.87 -4.16
N GLN A 18 -1.31 7.93 -3.86
CA GLN A 18 -1.63 8.88 -2.79
C GLN A 18 -3.03 9.46 -2.96
N TYR A 19 -3.35 9.93 -4.18
CA TYR A 19 -4.67 10.49 -4.46
C TYR A 19 -5.80 9.48 -4.19
N ARG A 20 -5.62 8.21 -4.55
CA ARG A 20 -6.62 7.17 -4.30
C ARG A 20 -6.69 6.81 -2.81
N LEU A 21 -5.55 6.70 -2.14
CA LEU A 21 -5.45 6.43 -0.72
C LEU A 21 -6.20 7.50 0.08
N ASP A 22 -5.99 8.79 -0.23
CA ASP A 22 -6.66 9.94 0.40
C ASP A 22 -8.19 9.91 0.25
N ASN A 23 -8.70 9.18 -0.75
CA ASN A 23 -10.13 9.02 -1.03
C ASN A 23 -10.64 7.60 -0.68
N SER A 24 -9.85 6.80 0.02
CA SER A 24 -10.15 5.42 0.40
C SER A 24 -10.36 5.31 1.92
N PRO A 25 -10.94 4.20 2.42
CA PRO A 25 -11.00 3.94 3.86
C PRO A 25 -9.66 3.44 4.43
N PHE A 26 -8.67 3.14 3.59
CA PHE A 26 -7.40 2.58 4.03
C PHE A 26 -6.48 3.66 4.61
N HIS A 27 -5.69 3.28 5.60
CA HIS A 27 -4.70 4.15 6.22
C HIS A 27 -3.30 3.56 6.00
N ALA A 28 -2.38 4.37 5.49
CA ALA A 28 -0.98 4.01 5.32
C ALA A 28 -0.09 5.19 5.67
N GLU A 29 1.10 4.90 6.19
CA GLU A 29 2.14 5.90 6.42
C GLU A 29 3.17 5.87 5.28
N TRP A 30 3.57 7.06 4.80
CA TRP A 30 4.63 7.15 3.79
C TRP A 30 6.00 7.09 4.47
N ASN A 31 6.79 6.07 4.14
CA ASN A 31 8.18 5.97 4.57
C ASN A 31 9.12 6.49 3.48
N ILE A 32 9.76 7.62 3.76
CA ILE A 32 10.69 8.29 2.84
C ILE A 32 12.01 7.52 2.65
N GLU A 33 12.42 6.70 3.62
CA GLU A 33 13.69 5.96 3.58
C GLU A 33 13.60 4.76 2.64
N THR A 34 12.48 4.05 2.69
CA THR A 34 12.21 2.87 1.86
C THR A 34 11.50 3.22 0.55
N GLY A 35 10.82 4.37 0.50
CA GLY A 35 10.00 4.76 -0.64
C GLY A 35 8.71 3.94 -0.74
N SER A 36 8.18 3.47 0.39
CA SER A 36 7.01 2.61 0.47
C SER A 36 5.90 3.21 1.33
N TYR A 37 4.67 2.81 1.04
CA TYR A 37 3.52 3.01 1.91
C TYR A 37 3.39 1.83 2.86
N GLU A 38 3.35 2.11 4.16
CA GLU A 38 3.31 1.11 5.23
C GLU A 38 1.90 0.99 5.80
N PHE A 39 1.37 -0.21 5.75
CA PHE A 39 0.08 -0.55 6.34
C PHE A 39 0.30 -1.48 7.52
N GLU A 40 0.16 -0.97 8.73
CA GLU A 40 0.23 -1.77 9.96
C GLU A 40 -1.15 -2.34 10.28
N GLU A 41 -1.26 -3.67 10.31
CA GLU A 41 -2.51 -4.37 10.65
C GLU A 41 -2.26 -5.65 11.46
N GLU A 42 -3.36 -6.23 11.96
CA GLU A 42 -3.31 -7.57 12.53
C GLU A 42 -2.89 -8.60 11.48
N GLU A 43 -2.02 -9.54 11.87
CA GLU A 43 -1.46 -10.57 10.96
C GLU A 43 -2.56 -11.40 10.27
N GLN A 44 -3.69 -11.62 10.96
CA GLN A 44 -4.85 -12.33 10.41
C GLN A 44 -5.62 -11.55 9.34
N SER A 45 -5.44 -10.23 9.27
CA SER A 45 -6.13 -9.32 8.34
C SER A 45 -5.24 -8.89 7.16
N ILE A 46 -3.93 -9.19 7.21
CA ILE A 46 -2.95 -8.64 6.27
C ILE A 46 -3.15 -9.14 4.83
N ASP A 47 -3.48 -10.42 4.66
CA ASP A 47 -3.77 -11.03 3.35
C ASP A 47 -5.04 -10.43 2.73
N GLN A 48 -6.07 -10.20 3.56
CA GLN A 48 -7.30 -9.56 3.12
C GLN A 48 -7.05 -8.11 2.69
N LEU A 49 -6.23 -7.38 3.45
CA LEU A 49 -5.85 -6.02 3.11
C LEU A 49 -5.11 -5.96 1.76
N GLU A 50 -4.15 -6.86 1.52
CA GLU A 50 -3.43 -6.93 0.23
C GLU A 50 -4.40 -7.15 -0.94
N GLU A 51 -5.34 -8.09 -0.80
CA GLU A 51 -6.36 -8.36 -1.83
C GLU A 51 -7.25 -7.15 -2.10
N GLU A 52 -7.73 -6.48 -1.04
CA GLU A 52 -8.57 -5.29 -1.16
C GLU A 52 -7.81 -4.14 -1.84
N LEU A 53 -6.55 -3.89 -1.46
CA LEU A 53 -5.72 -2.85 -2.09
C LEU A 53 -5.46 -3.16 -3.57
N ALA A 54 -5.14 -4.42 -3.89
CA ALA A 54 -4.91 -4.91 -5.25
C ALA A 54 -6.10 -4.70 -6.18
N LEU A 55 -7.32 -4.90 -5.67
CA LEU A 55 -8.56 -4.76 -6.44
C LEU A 55 -9.11 -3.34 -6.48
N SER A 56 -8.83 -2.52 -5.47
CA SER A 56 -9.46 -1.21 -5.31
C SER A 56 -8.59 -0.04 -5.76
N ILE A 57 -7.40 0.12 -5.18
CA ILE A 57 -6.61 1.33 -5.36
C ILE A 57 -5.32 1.12 -6.14
N THR A 58 -4.80 -0.11 -6.25
CA THR A 58 -3.53 -0.41 -6.96
C THR A 58 -3.69 -1.18 -8.28
N TYR A 59 -4.91 -1.49 -8.72
CA TYR A 59 -5.20 -2.40 -9.85
C TYR A 59 -4.50 -2.06 -11.18
N ASP A 60 -4.15 -0.80 -11.42
CA ASP A 60 -3.45 -0.29 -12.62
C ASP A 60 -2.19 0.51 -12.28
N ILE A 61 -1.74 0.46 -11.02
CA ILE A 61 -0.56 1.18 -10.55
C ILE A 61 0.65 0.26 -10.66
N ASN A 62 1.73 0.73 -11.30
CA ASN A 62 2.96 -0.04 -11.32
C ASN A 62 3.64 0.03 -9.96
N GLY A 63 3.55 -1.06 -9.20
CA GLY A 63 4.17 -1.21 -7.89
C GLY A 63 4.35 -2.68 -7.54
N TYR A 64 4.73 -2.94 -6.30
CA TYR A 64 4.78 -4.29 -5.75
C TYR A 64 4.52 -4.25 -4.25
N PHE A 65 3.96 -5.34 -3.74
CA PHE A 65 3.72 -5.56 -2.32
C PHE A 65 4.86 -6.36 -1.69
N GLU A 66 5.21 -6.04 -0.45
CA GLU A 66 6.13 -6.83 0.38
C GLU A 66 5.56 -6.93 1.80
N LEU A 67 5.58 -8.14 2.37
CA LEU A 67 5.17 -8.36 3.75
C LEU A 67 6.40 -8.31 4.68
N GLN A 68 6.32 -7.50 5.74
CA GLN A 68 7.29 -7.48 6.83
C GLN A 68 6.64 -7.93 8.14
N ASN A 69 7.32 -8.87 8.83
CA ASN A 69 6.94 -9.43 10.12
C ASN A 69 7.88 -8.95 11.23
#